data_AF-A0A9Q5C531-F1
#
_entry.id   AF-A0A9Q5C531-F1
#
_cell.length_a   1.000
_cell.length_b   1.000
_cell.length_c   1.000
_cell.angle_alpha   90.00
_cell.angle_beta   90.00
_cell.angle_gamma   90.00
#
_symmetry.space_group_name_H-M   'P 1'
#
loop_
_entity.id
_entity.type
_entity.pdbx_description
1 polymer ?
#
loop_
_entity_poly.entity_id
_entity_poly.type
_entity_poly.pdbx_seq_one_letter_code
_entity_poly.pdbx_strand_id
1 'polypeptide(L)'
;MDPLFELRLGLLRDLGIIIDDPDYFEEITNRYGYHEVVWQYLDHFIKRVNKESITFKHPTTFEEIYDFYCLDQHLKNQVMISLQLFEQSFKVALAEISFLGKNRQLAKNINPQTTHPQQFLKEKYLLKNGRVIRRGDIKSRIRHIKQNYLEPYDGYREMAGEATYWVIFKEMSFGVATNYFFLMPIKYQKQVLARVFKSHITLREFEKWLETIRYFRRRAAHNYRLLGIKVGRKFLYQKVVDNLSLLQNPEPYGLLTVKIPQVTANYLKKYPHDEDFLSKNLKFND
;
A
#
# COMPACT_ATOMS: atom_id res chain seq x y z
N MET A 1 6.47 -40.01 -0.71
CA MET A 1 7.10 -39.00 0.15
C MET A 1 7.89 -38.06 -0.77
N ASP A 2 7.59 -36.77 -0.75
CA ASP A 2 8.24 -35.79 -1.63
C ASP A 2 9.72 -35.62 -1.23
N PRO A 3 10.70 -35.90 -2.12
CA PRO A 3 12.12 -35.72 -1.80
C PRO A 3 12.48 -34.30 -1.33
N LEU A 4 11.72 -33.30 -1.79
CA LEU A 4 11.93 -31.91 -1.41
C LEU A 4 11.45 -31.62 0.02
N PHE A 5 10.39 -32.29 0.47
CA PHE A 5 9.91 -32.21 1.86
C PHE A 5 10.96 -32.75 2.83
N GLU A 6 11.46 -33.97 2.58
CA GLU A 6 12.47 -34.62 3.44
C GLU A 6 13.75 -33.78 3.56
N LEU A 7 14.21 -33.21 2.44
CA LEU A 7 15.37 -32.33 2.43
C LEU A 7 15.15 -31.10 3.33
N ARG A 8 13.99 -30.44 3.22
CA ARG A 8 13.66 -29.25 4.01
C ARG A 8 13.52 -29.59 5.49
N LEU A 9 12.84 -30.69 5.81
CA LEU A 9 12.66 -31.17 7.17
C LEU A 9 14.00 -31.47 7.84
N GLY A 10 14.88 -32.18 7.13
CA GLY A 10 16.24 -32.47 7.59
C GLY A 10 17.05 -31.20 7.85
N LEU A 11 17.08 -30.28 6.88
CA LEU A 11 17.80 -29.01 7.02
C LEU A 11 17.38 -28.20 8.25
N LEU A 12 16.08 -28.09 8.52
CA LEU A 12 15.60 -27.31 9.68
C LEU A 12 15.92 -28.01 11.01
N ARG A 13 15.81 -29.34 11.06
CA ARG A 13 16.19 -30.11 12.25
C ARG A 13 17.69 -30.04 12.53
N ASP A 14 18.52 -30.10 11.49
CA ASP A 14 19.98 -29.95 11.57
C ASP A 14 20.36 -28.54 12.05
N LEU A 15 19.58 -27.52 11.67
CA LEU A 15 19.73 -26.17 12.20
C LEU A 15 19.33 -26.07 13.68
N GLY A 16 18.57 -27.01 14.22
CA GLY A 16 18.08 -27.01 15.61
C GLY A 16 16.69 -26.42 15.79
N ILE A 17 15.90 -26.32 14.71
CA ILE A 17 14.47 -25.94 14.78
C ILE A 17 13.65 -27.15 15.17
N ILE A 18 12.75 -26.97 16.13
CA ILE A 18 11.85 -28.01 16.60
C ILE A 18 10.66 -28.10 15.63
N ILE A 19 10.39 -29.30 15.13
CA ILE A 19 9.26 -29.60 14.23
C ILE A 19 8.50 -30.76 14.85
N ASP A 20 7.48 -30.42 15.64
CA ASP A 20 6.65 -31.37 16.38
C ASP A 20 5.63 -32.05 15.47
N ASP A 21 5.10 -31.32 14.48
CA ASP A 21 4.13 -31.81 13.50
C ASP A 21 4.68 -31.67 12.06
N PRO A 22 5.28 -32.74 11.49
CA PRO A 22 5.79 -32.74 10.12
C PRO A 22 4.71 -32.55 9.05
N ASP A 23 3.49 -33.03 9.29
CA ASP A 23 2.38 -32.91 8.34
C ASP A 23 1.92 -31.45 8.27
N TYR A 24 1.84 -30.78 9.42
CA TYR A 24 1.58 -29.33 9.48
C TYR A 24 2.70 -28.52 8.81
N PHE A 25 3.96 -28.90 9.01
CA PHE A 25 5.09 -28.28 8.29
C PHE A 25 4.96 -28.42 6.77
N GLU A 26 4.60 -29.60 6.27
CA GLU A 26 4.36 -29.84 4.84
C GLU A 26 3.21 -28.96 4.32
N GLU A 27 2.08 -28.95 5.03
CA GLU A 27 0.89 -28.18 4.65
C GLU A 27 1.21 -26.69 4.50
N ILE A 28 1.85 -26.09 5.51
CA ILE A 28 2.15 -24.66 5.54
C ILE A 28 3.19 -24.29 4.47
N THR A 29 4.26 -25.08 4.32
CA THR A 29 5.31 -24.78 3.35
C THR A 29 4.86 -24.96 1.90
N ASN A 30 3.91 -25.87 1.64
CA ASN A 30 3.27 -26.02 0.34
C ASN A 30 2.25 -24.89 0.06
N ARG A 31 1.51 -24.43 1.07
CA ARG A 31 0.51 -23.37 0.92
C ARG A 31 1.14 -21.99 0.70
N TYR A 32 2.16 -21.64 1.49
CA TYR A 32 2.72 -20.28 1.51
C TYR A 32 4.14 -20.18 0.95
N GLY A 33 4.81 -21.32 0.73
CA GLY A 33 6.18 -21.39 0.25
C GLY A 33 7.19 -21.46 1.40
N TYR A 34 8.03 -22.51 1.39
CA TYR A 34 9.11 -22.72 2.36
C TYR A 34 10.01 -21.49 2.56
N HIS A 35 10.45 -20.84 1.49
CA HIS A 35 11.32 -19.66 1.59
C HIS A 35 10.60 -18.43 2.16
N GLU A 36 9.32 -18.27 1.84
CA GLU A 36 8.52 -17.14 2.30
C GLU A 36 8.22 -17.23 3.79
N VAL A 37 7.98 -18.43 4.32
CA VAL A 37 7.70 -18.63 5.75
C VAL A 37 8.99 -18.72 6.56
N VAL A 38 9.95 -19.55 6.13
CA VAL A 38 11.10 -19.89 6.97
C VAL A 38 12.25 -18.92 6.75
N TRP A 39 12.84 -18.94 5.56
CA TRP A 39 14.09 -18.21 5.28
C TRP A 39 13.95 -16.70 5.40
N GLN A 40 12.76 -16.17 5.09
CA GLN A 40 12.50 -14.75 5.21
C GLN A 40 12.52 -14.26 6.67
N TYR A 41 12.19 -15.12 7.65
CA TYR A 41 12.00 -14.72 9.06
C TYR A 41 13.00 -15.35 10.03
N LEU A 42 13.78 -16.34 9.60
CA LEU A 42 14.70 -17.09 10.45
C LEU A 42 15.73 -16.19 11.17
N ASP A 43 16.19 -15.12 10.51
CA ASP A 43 17.12 -14.15 11.09
C ASP A 43 16.63 -13.49 12.38
N HIS A 44 15.31 -13.39 12.58
CA HIS A 44 14.71 -12.89 13.82
C HIS A 44 15.01 -13.83 15.01
N PHE A 45 15.10 -15.14 14.79
CA PHE A 45 15.28 -16.12 15.87
C PHE A 45 16.75 -16.42 16.17
N ILE A 46 17.65 -16.00 15.29
CA ILE A 46 19.09 -16.23 15.43
C ILE A 46 19.71 -15.21 16.40
N LYS A 47 20.47 -15.71 17.37
CA LYS A 47 21.28 -14.91 18.30
C LYS A 47 22.69 -14.66 17.75
N ARG A 48 23.31 -15.70 17.20
CA ARG A 48 24.68 -15.66 16.68
C ARG A 48 24.87 -16.67 15.57
N VAL A 49 25.64 -16.28 14.56
CA VAL A 49 26.15 -17.18 13.52
C VAL A 49 27.66 -17.31 13.72
N ASN A 50 28.13 -18.54 13.89
CA ASN A 50 29.55 -18.90 13.87
C ASN A 50 29.87 -19.61 12.55
N LYS A 51 31.16 -19.84 12.25
CA LYS A 51 31.58 -20.53 11.02
C LYS A 51 30.96 -21.93 10.84
N GLU A 52 30.58 -22.57 11.93
CA GLU A 52 30.13 -23.98 11.96
C GLU A 52 28.75 -24.18 12.61
N SER A 53 28.14 -23.15 13.21
CA SER A 53 26.87 -23.31 13.91
C SER A 53 26.04 -22.03 14.00
N ILE A 54 24.73 -22.21 14.05
CA ILE A 54 23.74 -21.16 14.34
C ILE A 54 23.25 -21.37 15.77
N THR A 55 23.26 -20.31 16.58
CA THR A 55 22.68 -20.33 17.93
C THR A 55 21.41 -19.50 17.93
N PHE A 56 20.30 -20.10 18.34
CA PHE A 56 19.01 -19.44 18.49
C PHE A 56 18.94 -18.65 19.80
N LYS A 57 18.03 -17.66 19.85
CA LYS A 57 17.78 -16.85 21.05
C LYS A 57 17.19 -17.70 22.19
N HIS A 58 16.41 -18.72 21.82
CA HIS A 58 15.71 -19.67 22.66
C HIS A 58 15.42 -20.96 21.84
N PRO A 59 14.88 -22.04 22.44
CA PRO A 59 14.34 -23.15 21.66
C PRO A 59 13.21 -22.67 20.75
N THR A 60 13.41 -22.74 19.43
CA THR A 60 12.48 -22.20 18.42
C THR A 60 11.76 -23.35 17.70
N THR A 61 10.43 -23.29 17.64
CA THR A 61 9.63 -24.25 16.85
C THR A 61 9.26 -23.68 15.48
N PHE A 62 8.90 -24.54 14.53
CA PHE A 62 8.40 -24.10 13.23
C PHE A 62 7.11 -23.28 13.34
N GLU A 63 6.21 -23.66 14.25
CA GLU A 63 4.95 -22.96 14.50
C GLU A 63 5.19 -21.53 14.98
N GLU A 64 6.24 -21.29 15.78
CA GLU A 64 6.65 -19.94 16.17
C GLU A 64 7.12 -19.11 14.98
N ILE A 65 7.93 -19.68 14.09
CA ILE A 65 8.36 -19.01 12.86
C ILE A 65 7.14 -18.66 11.98
N TYR A 66 6.21 -19.60 11.84
CA TYR A 66 4.99 -19.39 11.08
C TYR A 66 4.04 -18.36 11.71
N ASP A 67 3.90 -18.34 13.04
CA ASP A 67 3.10 -17.34 13.73
C ASP A 67 3.71 -15.94 13.59
N PHE A 68 5.04 -15.82 13.59
CA PHE A 68 5.73 -14.56 13.31
C PHE A 68 5.56 -14.12 11.85
N TYR A 69 5.57 -15.05 10.90
CA TYR A 69 5.15 -14.78 9.51
C TYR A 69 3.72 -14.24 9.46
N CYS A 70 2.77 -14.86 10.17
CA CYS A 70 1.38 -14.42 10.23
C CYS A 70 1.24 -13.03 10.86
N LEU A 71 2.01 -12.74 11.91
CA LEU A 71 2.10 -11.40 12.50
C LEU A 71 2.51 -10.36 11.45
N ASP A 72 3.59 -10.59 10.70
CA ASP A 72 4.06 -9.66 9.66
C ASP A 72 2.98 -9.44 8.59
N GLN A 73 2.32 -10.50 8.12
CA GLN A 73 1.21 -10.40 7.17
C GLN A 73 0.06 -9.56 7.73
N HIS A 74 -0.36 -9.82 8.96
CA HIS A 74 -1.45 -9.07 9.60
C HIS A 74 -1.12 -7.57 9.71
N LEU A 75 0.08 -7.23 10.18
CA LEU A 75 0.52 -5.85 10.31
C LEU A 75 0.59 -5.15 8.93
N LYS A 76 1.15 -5.83 7.92
CA LYS A 76 1.24 -5.33 6.53
C LYS A 76 -0.15 -5.10 5.93
N ASN A 77 -1.09 -6.00 6.19
CA ASN A 77 -2.48 -5.86 5.77
C ASN A 77 -3.16 -4.66 6.43
N GLN A 78 -2.89 -4.37 7.72
CA GLN A 78 -3.42 -3.15 8.35
C GLN A 78 -2.94 -1.89 7.61
N VAL A 79 -1.64 -1.82 7.27
CA VAL A 79 -1.11 -0.69 6.48
C VAL A 79 -1.78 -0.61 5.11
N MET A 80 -1.99 -1.74 4.44
CA MET A 80 -2.68 -1.78 3.14
C MET A 80 -4.14 -1.29 3.22
N ILE A 81 -4.88 -1.65 4.28
CA ILE A 81 -6.25 -1.15 4.51
C ILE A 81 -6.23 0.38 4.70
N SER A 82 -5.33 0.92 5.51
CA SER A 82 -5.19 2.36 5.68
C SER A 82 -4.85 3.08 4.36
N LEU A 83 -4.04 2.47 3.50
CA LEU A 83 -3.75 3.02 2.17
C LEU A 83 -4.97 3.00 1.25
N GLN A 84 -5.87 2.03 1.40
CA GLN A 84 -7.14 1.99 0.66
C GLN A 84 -8.09 3.10 1.13
N LEU A 85 -8.20 3.36 2.43
CA LEU A 85 -8.99 4.46 2.99
C LEU A 85 -8.48 5.83 2.49
N PHE A 86 -7.16 6.01 2.45
CA PHE A 86 -6.54 7.17 1.81
C PHE A 86 -6.90 7.25 0.32
N GLU A 87 -6.75 6.15 -0.44
CA GLU A 87 -7.05 6.12 -1.87
C GLU A 87 -8.51 6.51 -2.16
N GLN A 88 -9.45 6.04 -1.34
CA GLN A 88 -10.85 6.41 -1.42
C GLN A 88 -11.05 7.92 -1.21
N SER A 89 -10.50 8.47 -0.12
CA SER A 89 -10.59 9.90 0.18
C SER A 89 -9.97 10.76 -0.93
N PHE A 90 -8.83 10.34 -1.47
CA PHE A 90 -8.15 11.00 -2.59
C PHE A 90 -8.99 10.98 -3.88
N LYS A 91 -9.60 9.83 -4.20
CA LYS A 91 -10.48 9.68 -5.38
C LYS A 91 -11.74 10.53 -5.27
N VAL A 92 -12.34 10.64 -4.09
CA VAL A 92 -13.48 11.55 -3.86
C VAL A 92 -13.08 13.00 -4.14
N ALA A 93 -11.97 13.47 -3.57
CA ALA A 93 -11.48 14.82 -3.83
C ALA A 93 -11.20 15.06 -5.32
N LEU A 94 -10.65 14.07 -6.02
CA LEU A 94 -10.44 14.15 -7.47
C LEU A 94 -11.75 14.25 -8.26
N ALA A 95 -12.77 13.48 -7.88
CA ALA A 95 -14.07 13.47 -8.55
C ALA A 95 -14.76 14.82 -8.46
N GLU A 96 -14.95 15.33 -7.23
CA GLU A 96 -15.62 16.60 -6.95
C GLU A 96 -14.91 17.77 -7.65
N ILE A 97 -13.59 17.86 -7.52
CA ILE A 97 -12.82 18.98 -8.09
C ILE A 97 -12.74 18.88 -9.61
N SER A 98 -12.71 17.66 -10.17
CA SER A 98 -12.80 17.46 -11.62
C SER A 98 -14.15 17.87 -12.18
N PHE A 99 -15.23 17.55 -11.48
CA PHE A 99 -16.58 17.96 -11.85
C PHE A 99 -16.69 19.49 -11.92
N LEU A 100 -16.28 20.20 -10.85
CA LEU A 100 -16.25 21.66 -10.82
C LEU A 100 -15.36 22.25 -11.92
N GLY A 101 -14.17 21.67 -12.10
CA GLY A 101 -13.19 22.16 -13.06
C GLY A 101 -13.62 21.99 -14.52
N LYS A 102 -14.23 20.86 -14.85
CA LYS A 102 -14.76 20.58 -16.19
C LYS A 102 -15.98 21.42 -16.50
N ASN A 103 -16.92 21.60 -15.56
CA ASN A 103 -18.10 22.44 -15.79
C ASN A 103 -17.71 23.89 -16.08
N ARG A 104 -16.76 24.44 -15.30
CA ARG A 104 -16.22 25.78 -15.57
C ARG A 104 -15.53 25.86 -16.93
N GLN A 105 -14.85 24.81 -17.37
CA GLN A 105 -14.23 24.80 -18.70
C GLN A 105 -15.26 24.67 -19.83
N LEU A 106 -16.27 23.83 -19.67
CA LEU A 106 -17.35 23.70 -20.65
C LEU A 106 -18.05 25.05 -20.85
N ALA A 107 -18.36 25.76 -19.76
CA ALA A 107 -18.91 27.11 -19.83
C ALA A 107 -18.01 28.10 -20.62
N LYS A 108 -16.69 27.99 -20.48
CA LYS A 108 -15.75 28.79 -21.28
C LYS A 108 -15.78 28.39 -22.76
N ASN A 109 -15.78 27.09 -23.07
CA ASN A 109 -15.78 26.61 -24.45
C ASN A 109 -17.07 26.94 -25.21
N ILE A 110 -18.19 27.18 -24.52
CA ILE A 110 -19.45 27.63 -25.11
C ILE A 110 -19.42 29.13 -25.45
N ASN A 111 -18.50 29.91 -24.88
CA ASN A 111 -18.35 31.33 -25.21
C ASN A 111 -17.99 31.49 -26.70
N PRO A 112 -18.77 32.25 -27.50
CA PRO A 112 -18.55 32.46 -28.94
C PRO A 112 -17.17 33.02 -29.30
N GLN A 113 -16.50 33.69 -28.35
CA GLN A 113 -15.15 34.22 -28.54
C GLN A 113 -14.04 33.16 -28.44
N THR A 114 -14.38 31.93 -28.06
CA THR A 114 -13.41 30.84 -27.93
C THR A 114 -13.14 30.20 -29.29
N THR A 115 -11.99 30.51 -29.87
CA THR A 115 -11.56 29.96 -31.18
C THR A 115 -11.13 28.50 -31.13
N HIS A 116 -10.65 28.03 -29.97
CA HIS A 116 -10.23 26.63 -29.78
C HIS A 116 -10.74 26.04 -28.47
N PRO A 117 -11.49 24.92 -28.51
CA PRO A 117 -11.97 24.24 -27.31
C PRO A 117 -10.81 23.83 -26.39
N GLN A 118 -10.79 24.40 -25.18
CA GLN A 118 -9.79 24.07 -24.19
C GLN A 118 -10.07 22.68 -23.60
N GLN A 119 -9.00 21.91 -23.39
CA GLN A 119 -9.06 20.59 -22.76
C GLN A 119 -8.71 20.71 -21.28
N PHE A 120 -9.40 19.96 -20.41
CA PHE A 120 -9.22 20.10 -18.95
C PHE A 120 -7.84 19.62 -18.53
N LEU A 121 -7.48 18.44 -19.01
CA LEU A 121 -6.19 17.82 -18.76
C LEU A 121 -5.14 18.39 -19.70
N LYS A 122 -3.97 18.68 -19.14
CA LYS A 122 -2.73 18.95 -19.88
C LYS A 122 -2.39 17.76 -20.77
N GLU A 123 -1.67 17.99 -21.87
CA GLU A 123 -1.31 16.91 -22.80
C GLU A 123 -0.33 15.91 -22.18
N LYS A 124 0.67 16.41 -21.44
CA LYS A 124 1.67 15.57 -20.77
C LYS A 124 2.12 16.15 -19.44
N TYR A 125 2.66 15.29 -18.59
CA TYR A 125 3.38 15.66 -17.37
C TYR A 125 4.65 14.81 -17.24
N LEU A 126 5.78 15.44 -16.95
CA LEU A 126 7.05 14.77 -16.69
C LEU A 126 7.25 14.66 -15.17
N LEU A 127 7.20 13.43 -14.65
CA LEU A 127 7.51 13.17 -13.25
C LEU A 127 9.01 13.33 -12.99
N LYS A 128 9.37 13.58 -11.72
CA LYS A 128 10.78 13.71 -11.32
C LYS A 128 11.64 12.49 -11.67
N ASN A 129 11.05 11.29 -11.66
CA ASN A 129 11.73 10.05 -12.02
C ASN A 129 11.89 9.81 -13.53
N GLY A 130 11.58 10.82 -14.37
CA GLY A 130 11.70 10.74 -15.83
C GLY A 130 10.48 10.14 -16.53
N ARG A 131 9.50 9.58 -15.80
CA ARG A 131 8.31 8.98 -16.41
C ARG A 131 7.38 10.07 -16.96
N VAL A 132 7.02 9.94 -18.25
CA VAL A 132 6.04 10.82 -18.91
C VAL A 132 4.64 10.23 -18.77
N ILE A 133 3.71 11.03 -18.24
CA ILE A 133 2.28 10.73 -18.23
C ILE A 133 1.64 11.44 -19.42
N ARG A 134 0.81 10.75 -20.20
CA ARG A 134 0.12 11.33 -21.36
C ARG A 134 -1.39 11.35 -21.15
N ARG A 135 -2.04 12.40 -21.65
CA ARG A 135 -3.49 12.55 -21.64
C ARG A 135 -4.21 11.45 -22.41
N GLY A 136 -3.62 10.99 -23.50
CA GLY A 136 -4.14 9.88 -24.30
C GLY A 136 -4.41 8.63 -23.48
N ASP A 137 -3.48 8.27 -22.59
CA ASP A 137 -3.57 7.08 -21.73
C ASP A 137 -4.76 7.18 -20.77
N ILE A 138 -4.94 8.35 -20.17
CA ILE A 138 -6.07 8.64 -19.27
C ILE A 138 -7.40 8.62 -20.04
N LYS A 139 -7.46 9.25 -21.22
CA LYS A 139 -8.66 9.20 -22.07
C LYS A 139 -9.01 7.78 -22.47
N SER A 140 -8.01 6.97 -22.81
CA SER A 140 -8.20 5.55 -23.15
C SER A 140 -8.78 4.77 -21.98
N ARG A 141 -8.23 4.97 -20.77
CA ARG A 141 -8.74 4.31 -19.56
C ARG A 141 -10.17 4.73 -19.22
N ILE A 142 -10.50 6.02 -19.35
CA ILE A 142 -11.87 6.51 -19.13
C ILE A 142 -12.85 5.88 -20.13
N ARG A 143 -12.49 5.77 -21.42
CA ARG A 143 -13.34 5.11 -22.41
C ARG A 143 -13.55 3.63 -22.07
N HIS A 144 -12.48 2.93 -21.68
CA HIS A 144 -12.57 1.53 -21.29
C HIS A 144 -13.49 1.34 -20.07
N ILE A 145 -13.38 2.17 -19.03
CA ILE A 145 -14.27 2.13 -17.86
C ILE A 145 -15.72 2.33 -18.29
N LYS A 146 -16.02 3.33 -19.14
CA LYS A 146 -17.39 3.59 -19.63
C LYS A 146 -17.99 2.43 -20.42
N GLN A 147 -17.15 1.66 -21.12
CA GLN A 147 -17.59 0.53 -21.95
C GLN A 147 -17.79 -0.76 -21.13
N ASN A 148 -17.01 -0.94 -20.07
CA ASN A 148 -16.92 -2.20 -19.32
C ASN A 148 -17.30 -2.03 -17.84
N TYR A 149 -18.11 -1.03 -17.49
CA TYR A 149 -18.55 -0.86 -16.11
C TYR A 149 -19.47 -2.01 -15.70
N LEU A 150 -19.14 -2.68 -14.60
CA LEU A 150 -19.73 -3.97 -14.19
C LEU A 150 -20.77 -3.85 -13.05
N GLU A 151 -21.02 -2.67 -12.49
CA GLU A 151 -22.00 -2.51 -11.40
C GLU A 151 -23.46 -2.40 -11.92
N PRO A 152 -24.45 -2.86 -11.13
CA PRO A 152 -25.82 -3.13 -11.58
C PRO A 152 -26.70 -1.89 -11.82
N TYR A 153 -26.11 -0.70 -11.93
CA TYR A 153 -26.89 0.51 -12.21
C TYR A 153 -27.24 0.58 -13.71
N ASP A 154 -28.36 -0.06 -14.07
CA ASP A 154 -29.06 0.16 -15.33
C ASP A 154 -29.41 1.66 -15.44
N GLY A 155 -28.64 2.40 -16.23
CA GLY A 155 -28.74 3.86 -16.35
C GLY A 155 -27.42 4.61 -16.18
N TYR A 156 -26.29 3.95 -15.86
CA TYR A 156 -24.99 4.63 -15.78
C TYR A 156 -24.60 5.38 -17.06
N ARG A 157 -24.97 4.85 -18.23
CA ARG A 157 -24.73 5.52 -19.52
C ARG A 157 -25.51 6.84 -19.65
N GLU A 158 -26.60 6.97 -18.92
CA GLU A 158 -27.50 8.13 -18.88
C GLU A 158 -27.18 9.06 -17.70
N MET A 159 -26.41 8.60 -16.70
CA MET A 159 -25.95 9.42 -15.59
C MET A 159 -25.07 10.58 -16.08
N ALA A 160 -25.56 11.79 -15.87
CA ALA A 160 -24.85 13.03 -16.12
C ALA A 160 -24.26 13.62 -14.83
N GLY A 161 -23.36 14.59 -15.00
CA GLY A 161 -22.88 15.43 -13.91
C GLY A 161 -21.90 14.74 -12.95
N GLU A 162 -22.08 14.97 -11.65
CA GLU A 162 -21.13 14.55 -10.61
C GLU A 162 -21.02 13.03 -10.48
N ALA A 163 -22.15 12.33 -10.59
CA ALA A 163 -22.23 10.87 -10.54
C ALA A 163 -21.30 10.21 -11.58
N THR A 164 -21.19 10.79 -12.78
CA THR A 164 -20.27 10.29 -13.82
C THR A 164 -18.82 10.34 -13.36
N TYR A 165 -18.39 11.40 -12.65
CA TYR A 165 -17.01 11.53 -12.17
C TYR A 165 -16.73 10.58 -11.03
N TRP A 166 -17.66 10.44 -10.09
CA TRP A 166 -17.52 9.51 -8.96
C TRP A 166 -17.28 8.08 -9.45
N VAL A 167 -18.12 7.57 -10.37
CA VAL A 167 -17.92 6.22 -10.94
C VAL A 167 -16.59 6.08 -11.65
N ILE A 168 -16.23 7.06 -12.50
CA ILE A 168 -14.96 7.03 -13.23
C ILE A 168 -13.78 6.89 -12.26
N PHE A 169 -13.74 7.68 -11.19
CA PHE A 169 -12.64 7.61 -10.24
C PHE A 169 -12.69 6.40 -9.33
N LYS A 170 -13.88 5.90 -8.99
CA LYS A 170 -14.08 4.64 -8.25
C LYS A 170 -13.37 3.49 -8.97
N GLU A 171 -13.63 3.36 -10.27
CA GLU A 171 -13.08 2.30 -11.15
C GLU A 171 -11.60 2.49 -11.52
N MET A 172 -11.06 3.71 -11.45
CA MET A 172 -9.64 3.93 -11.72
C MET A 172 -8.78 3.22 -10.68
N SER A 173 -7.72 2.51 -11.09
CA SER A 173 -6.69 2.12 -10.12
C SER A 173 -6.01 3.35 -9.52
N PHE A 174 -5.43 3.21 -8.32
CA PHE A 174 -4.65 4.28 -7.68
C PHE A 174 -3.61 4.93 -8.61
N GLY A 175 -2.92 4.11 -9.42
CA GLY A 175 -1.93 4.58 -10.39
C GLY A 175 -2.53 5.47 -11.48
N VAL A 176 -3.73 5.13 -11.97
CA VAL A 176 -4.43 5.95 -12.97
C VAL A 176 -4.96 7.23 -12.34
N ALA A 177 -5.56 7.17 -11.15
CA ALA A 177 -6.08 8.34 -10.43
C ALA A 177 -4.96 9.36 -10.13
N THR A 178 -3.79 8.89 -9.69
CA THR A 178 -2.62 9.76 -9.47
C THR A 178 -2.08 10.33 -10.78
N ASN A 179 -2.07 9.57 -11.88
CA ASN A 179 -1.70 10.10 -13.19
C ASN A 179 -2.68 11.17 -13.68
N TYR A 180 -3.99 10.99 -13.46
CA TYR A 180 -5.01 12.00 -13.75
C TYR A 180 -4.70 13.30 -12.99
N PHE A 181 -4.45 13.20 -11.67
CA PHE A 181 -4.08 14.33 -10.83
C PHE A 181 -2.94 15.17 -11.43
N PHE A 182 -1.85 14.53 -11.87
CA PHE A 182 -0.70 15.25 -12.43
C PHE A 182 -0.99 15.98 -13.75
N LEU A 183 -1.99 15.51 -14.50
CA LEU A 183 -2.44 16.17 -15.73
C LEU A 183 -3.45 17.30 -15.47
N MET A 184 -4.00 17.44 -14.26
CA MET A 184 -4.91 18.53 -13.94
C MET A 184 -4.20 19.91 -14.03
N PRO A 185 -4.94 21.00 -14.29
CA PRO A 185 -4.40 22.35 -14.17
C PRO A 185 -3.94 22.63 -12.73
N ILE A 186 -2.87 23.41 -12.57
CA ILE A 186 -2.21 23.65 -11.27
C ILE A 186 -3.16 24.17 -10.19
N LYS A 187 -4.14 25.01 -10.60
CA LYS A 187 -5.19 25.51 -9.71
C LYS A 187 -5.98 24.37 -9.06
N TYR A 188 -6.41 23.39 -9.84
CA TYR A 188 -7.22 22.27 -9.34
C TYR A 188 -6.36 21.24 -8.61
N GLN A 189 -5.10 21.06 -9.00
CA GLN A 189 -4.14 20.26 -8.22
C GLN A 189 -4.02 20.80 -6.78
N LYS A 190 -3.82 22.12 -6.63
CA LYS A 190 -3.76 22.76 -5.31
C LYS A 190 -5.03 22.55 -4.49
N GLN A 191 -6.21 22.60 -5.12
CA GLN A 191 -7.48 22.33 -4.44
C GLN A 191 -7.58 20.89 -3.95
N VAL A 192 -7.15 19.91 -4.76
CA VAL A 192 -7.15 18.49 -4.36
C VAL A 192 -6.23 18.29 -3.16
N LEU A 193 -5.00 18.84 -3.21
CA LEU A 193 -4.06 18.72 -2.11
C LEU A 193 -4.59 19.39 -0.82
N ALA A 194 -5.21 20.56 -0.93
CA ALA A 194 -5.81 21.25 0.22
C ALA A 194 -6.99 20.48 0.85
N ARG A 195 -7.70 19.65 0.08
CA ARG A 195 -8.79 18.79 0.60
C ARG A 195 -8.27 17.52 1.26
N VAL A 196 -7.11 17.03 0.82
CA VAL A 196 -6.56 15.73 1.25
C VAL A 196 -5.59 15.85 2.42
N PHE A 197 -4.90 16.99 2.57
CA PHE A 197 -3.84 17.19 3.56
C PHE A 197 -4.19 18.32 4.55
N LYS A 198 -3.79 18.15 5.81
CA LYS A 198 -3.99 19.13 6.90
C LYS A 198 -3.27 20.44 6.67
N SER A 199 -2.07 20.36 6.09
CA SER A 199 -1.20 21.50 5.83
C SER A 199 -1.01 21.71 4.34
N HIS A 200 -0.58 22.91 3.97
CA HIS A 200 -0.20 23.17 2.59
C HIS A 200 1.02 22.32 2.21
N ILE A 201 0.83 21.41 1.25
CA ILE A 201 1.92 20.65 0.65
C ILE A 201 2.11 21.05 -0.82
N THR A 202 3.36 21.14 -1.23
CA THR A 202 3.73 21.39 -2.62
C THR A 202 3.55 20.14 -3.48
N LEU A 203 3.47 20.30 -4.80
CA LEU A 203 3.46 19.16 -5.74
C LEU A 203 4.70 18.27 -5.59
N ARG A 204 5.86 18.88 -5.32
CA ARG A 204 7.12 18.14 -5.15
C ARG A 204 7.09 17.27 -3.89
N GLU A 205 6.52 17.77 -2.81
CA GLU A 205 6.31 17.00 -1.58
C GLU A 205 5.30 15.88 -1.80
N PHE A 206 4.21 16.16 -2.51
CA PHE A 206 3.24 15.13 -2.87
C PHE A 206 3.83 14.03 -3.77
N GLU A 207 4.70 14.37 -4.73
CA GLU A 207 5.41 13.37 -5.53
C GLU A 207 6.27 12.44 -4.66
N LYS A 208 7.06 13.00 -3.73
CA LYS A 208 7.85 12.22 -2.77
C LYS A 208 6.96 11.36 -1.86
N TRP A 209 5.85 11.92 -1.40
CA TRP A 209 4.87 11.23 -0.59
C TRP A 209 4.34 10.00 -1.34
N LEU A 210 3.93 10.18 -2.60
CA LEU A 210 3.45 9.10 -3.48
C LEU A 210 4.52 8.04 -3.79
N GLU A 211 5.79 8.44 -3.94
CA GLU A 211 6.90 7.50 -4.14
C GLU A 211 7.02 6.52 -2.97
N THR A 212 6.94 7.03 -1.72
CA THR A 212 6.95 6.19 -0.51
C THR A 212 5.78 5.20 -0.51
N ILE A 213 4.55 5.69 -0.77
CA ILE A 213 3.35 4.83 -0.77
C ILE A 213 3.41 3.77 -1.87
N ARG A 214 3.80 4.15 -3.09
CA ARG A 214 3.97 3.20 -4.20
C ARG A 214 5.06 2.18 -3.91
N TYR A 215 6.15 2.61 -3.29
CA TYR A 215 7.23 1.71 -2.91
C TYR A 215 6.75 0.67 -1.89
N PHE A 216 6.04 1.11 -0.85
CA PHE A 216 5.44 0.21 0.12
C PHE A 216 4.47 -0.77 -0.51
N ARG A 217 3.47 -0.30 -1.27
CA ARG A 217 2.46 -1.17 -1.91
C ARG A 217 3.09 -2.24 -2.79
N ARG A 218 4.13 -1.88 -3.57
CA ARG A 218 4.86 -2.83 -4.42
C ARG A 218 5.58 -3.88 -3.58
N ARG A 219 6.25 -3.47 -2.50
CA ARG A 219 6.96 -4.40 -1.62
C ARG A 219 5.99 -5.32 -0.88
N ALA A 220 4.88 -4.79 -0.39
CA ALA A 220 3.84 -5.58 0.24
C ALA A 220 3.25 -6.63 -0.72
N ALA A 221 2.97 -6.25 -1.97
CA ALA A 221 2.46 -7.17 -3.00
C ALA A 221 3.47 -8.26 -3.41
N HIS A 222 4.77 -8.03 -3.22
CA HIS A 222 5.83 -9.01 -3.47
C HIS A 222 6.24 -9.74 -2.17
N ASN A 223 5.36 -9.73 -1.17
CA ASN A 223 5.54 -10.40 0.12
C ASN A 223 6.80 -10.04 0.91
N TYR A 224 7.38 -8.85 0.72
CA TYR A 224 8.49 -8.41 1.56
C TYR A 224 8.01 -8.17 3.00
N ARG A 225 8.91 -8.45 3.97
CA ARG A 225 8.69 -8.17 5.39
C ARG A 225 8.41 -6.70 5.67
N LEU A 226 7.48 -6.44 6.58
CA LEU A 226 7.20 -5.10 7.09
C LEU A 226 8.43 -4.51 7.78
N LEU A 227 9.08 -5.31 8.63
CA LEU A 227 10.30 -4.96 9.36
C LEU A 227 11.59 -5.31 8.60
N GLY A 228 11.53 -5.51 7.28
CA GLY A 228 12.69 -5.85 6.46
C GLY A 228 13.35 -4.67 5.75
N ILE A 229 12.60 -3.60 5.47
CA ILE A 229 13.06 -2.52 4.59
C ILE A 229 13.25 -1.23 5.38
N LYS A 230 14.50 -0.76 5.46
CA LYS A 230 14.86 0.54 6.05
C LYS A 230 15.07 1.60 4.97
N VAL A 231 14.57 2.80 5.21
CA VAL A 231 14.80 4.00 4.40
C VAL A 231 15.45 5.05 5.31
N GLY A 232 16.78 5.10 5.26
CA GLY A 232 17.58 5.82 6.25
C GLY A 232 17.46 5.12 7.63
N ARG A 233 17.04 5.87 8.65
CA ARG A 233 16.93 5.36 10.04
C ARG A 233 15.57 4.74 10.38
N LYS A 234 14.54 4.93 9.53
CA LYS A 234 13.18 4.41 9.77
C LYS A 234 12.89 3.21 8.88
N PHE A 235 12.01 2.33 9.32
CA PHE A 235 11.42 1.32 8.44
C PHE A 235 10.48 1.99 7.41
N LEU A 236 10.31 1.33 6.27
CA LEU A 236 9.45 1.83 5.20
C LEU A 236 8.00 2.02 5.67
N TYR A 237 7.48 1.11 6.48
CA TYR A 237 6.12 1.23 7.01
C TYR A 237 5.98 2.46 7.94
N GLN A 238 7.00 2.80 8.73
CA GLN A 238 6.98 4.00 9.57
C GLN A 238 6.91 5.27 8.73
N LYS A 239 7.60 5.29 7.57
CA LYS A 239 7.48 6.41 6.62
C LYS A 239 6.06 6.50 6.04
N VAL A 240 5.39 5.37 5.82
CA VAL A 240 3.98 5.35 5.41
C VAL A 240 3.07 5.88 6.51
N VAL A 241 3.27 5.46 7.76
CA VAL A 241 2.53 5.96 8.93
C VAL A 241 2.72 7.47 9.10
N ASP A 242 3.96 7.96 9.06
CA ASP A 242 4.29 9.40 9.10
C ASP A 242 3.51 10.15 8.01
N ASN A 243 3.52 9.61 6.79
CA ASN A 243 2.82 10.16 5.63
C ASN A 243 1.29 10.21 5.82
N LEU A 244 0.70 9.17 6.41
CA LEU A 244 -0.74 9.10 6.67
C LEU A 244 -1.18 10.09 7.76
N SER A 245 -0.29 10.43 8.70
CA SER A 245 -0.60 11.42 9.76
C SER A 245 -0.85 12.83 9.22
N LEU A 246 -0.35 13.13 8.01
CA LEU A 246 -0.51 14.41 7.32
C LEU A 246 -1.90 14.58 6.66
N LEU A 247 -2.69 13.51 6.56
CA LEU A 247 -3.99 13.51 5.89
C LEU A 247 -5.04 14.26 6.71
N GLN A 248 -5.91 14.99 6.01
CA GLN A 248 -7.07 15.66 6.60
C GLN A 248 -8.07 14.65 7.17
N ASN A 249 -8.31 13.54 6.46
CA ASN A 249 -9.08 12.41 7.00
C ASN A 249 -8.22 11.71 8.07
N PRO A 250 -8.62 11.70 9.36
CA PRO A 250 -7.84 11.08 10.42
C PRO A 250 -7.90 9.56 10.41
N GLU A 251 -8.89 8.95 9.76
CA GLU A 251 -9.18 7.52 9.83
C GLU A 251 -8.03 6.62 9.34
N PRO A 252 -7.34 6.89 8.20
CA PRO A 252 -6.22 6.06 7.75
C PRO A 252 -5.10 5.95 8.78
N TYR A 253 -4.78 7.05 9.46
CA TYR A 253 -3.75 7.08 10.51
C TYR A 253 -4.28 6.47 11.82
N GLY A 254 -5.47 6.87 12.25
CA GLY A 254 -6.09 6.40 13.50
C GLY A 254 -6.34 4.89 13.51
N LEU A 255 -6.65 4.29 12.36
CA LEU A 255 -6.77 2.83 12.25
C LEU A 255 -5.47 2.12 12.64
N LEU A 256 -4.32 2.62 12.18
CA LEU A 256 -3.02 1.98 12.47
C LEU A 256 -2.62 2.12 13.92
N THR A 257 -2.89 3.28 14.54
CA THR A 257 -2.58 3.51 15.95
C THR A 257 -3.36 2.59 16.88
N VAL A 258 -4.50 2.05 16.44
CA VAL A 258 -5.28 1.06 17.19
C VAL A 258 -4.92 -0.37 16.79
N LYS A 259 -4.85 -0.66 15.49
CA LYS A 259 -4.75 -2.04 14.99
C LYS A 259 -3.38 -2.67 15.15
N ILE A 260 -2.30 -1.91 14.99
CA ILE A 260 -0.96 -2.49 15.18
C ILE A 260 -0.73 -2.88 16.64
N PRO A 261 -1.00 -2.04 17.67
CA PRO A 261 -0.90 -2.48 19.06
C PRO A 261 -1.81 -3.67 19.37
N GLN A 262 -3.03 -3.70 18.84
CA GLN A 262 -3.95 -4.83 19.03
C GLN A 262 -3.39 -6.14 18.47
N VAL A 263 -2.88 -6.13 17.24
CA VAL A 263 -2.29 -7.31 16.58
C VAL A 263 -1.04 -7.77 17.32
N THR A 264 -0.15 -6.83 17.68
CA THR A 264 1.07 -7.12 18.44
C THR A 264 0.76 -7.71 19.82
N ALA A 265 -0.18 -7.12 20.57
CA ALA A 265 -0.55 -7.60 21.90
C ALA A 265 -1.14 -9.02 21.86
N ASN A 266 -1.90 -9.35 20.81
CA ASN A 266 -2.41 -10.71 20.64
C ASN A 266 -1.31 -11.74 20.37
N TYR A 267 -0.31 -11.40 19.57
CA TYR A 267 0.85 -12.25 19.33
C TYR A 267 1.70 -12.45 20.61
N LEU A 268 1.93 -11.36 21.36
CA LEU A 268 2.73 -11.40 22.59
C LEU A 268 2.11 -12.23 23.72
N LYS A 269 0.81 -12.54 23.69
CA LYS A 269 0.19 -13.51 24.62
C LYS A 269 0.80 -14.90 24.48
N LYS A 270 1.19 -15.29 23.26
CA LYS A 270 1.81 -16.59 22.96
C LYS A 270 3.34 -16.52 23.03
N TYR A 271 3.92 -15.39 22.62
CA TYR A 271 5.37 -15.21 22.50
C TYR A 271 5.87 -13.96 23.25
N PRO A 272 5.83 -13.94 24.60
CA PRO A 272 6.16 -12.76 25.39
C PRO A 272 7.64 -12.33 25.26
N HIS A 273 8.56 -13.24 24.93
CA HIS A 273 9.97 -12.93 24.73
C HIS A 273 10.25 -11.98 23.55
N ASP A 274 9.30 -11.80 22.63
CA ASP A 274 9.42 -10.88 21.50
C ASP A 274 9.08 -9.42 21.84
N GLU A 275 8.65 -9.13 23.08
CA GLU A 275 8.18 -7.80 23.49
C GLU A 275 9.23 -6.69 23.28
N ASP A 276 10.48 -6.91 23.68
CA ASP A 276 11.56 -5.92 23.47
C ASP A 276 11.78 -5.64 21.98
N PHE A 277 11.81 -6.69 21.15
CA PHE A 277 11.98 -6.53 19.72
C PHE A 277 10.81 -5.78 19.09
N LEU A 278 9.57 -6.16 19.40
CA LEU A 278 8.38 -5.56 18.79
C LEU A 278 8.16 -4.14 19.29
N SER A 279 8.32 -3.86 20.58
CA SER A 279 8.19 -2.50 21.13
C SER A 279 9.24 -1.53 20.58
N LYS A 280 10.46 -2.02 20.31
CA LYS A 280 11.53 -1.22 19.70
C LYS A 280 11.29 -0.93 18.22
N ASN A 281 10.75 -1.90 17.48
CA ASN A 281 10.65 -1.82 16.02
C ASN A 281 9.26 -1.42 15.49
N LEU A 282 8.19 -1.56 16.27
CA LEU A 282 6.80 -1.21 15.96
C LEU A 282 6.33 0.09 16.65
N LYS A 283 7.20 1.09 16.72
CA LYS A 283 6.86 2.39 17.29
C LYS A 283 6.04 3.24 16.31
N PHE A 284 4.87 3.68 16.78
CA PHE A 284 4.24 4.92 16.32
C PHE A 284 4.91 6.05 17.10
N ASN A 285 5.27 7.16 16.42
CA ASN A 285 6.13 8.18 17.04
C ASN A 285 5.66 8.55 18.46
N ASP A 286 6.63 8.56 19.37
CA ASP A 286 6.62 9.34 20.61
C ASP A 286 6.52 10.84 20.28
#